data_AF-A0A7Y0FM84-F1
#
_entry.id   AF-A0A7Y0FM84-F1
#
_cell.length_a   1.000
_cell.length_b   1.000
_cell.length_c   1.000
_cell.angle_alpha   90.00
_cell.angle_beta   90.00
_cell.angle_gamma   90.00
#
_symmetry.space_group_name_H-M   'P 1'
#
loop_
_entity.id
_entity.type
_entity.pdbx_description
1 polymer ?
#
loop_
_entity_poly.entity_id
_entity_poly.type
_entity_poly.pdbx_seq_one_letter_code
_entity_poly.pdbx_strand_id
1 'polypeptide(L)' 'MKKLTFHSWETCKSQERFILLLCHLGGLRVARARVLIQHVLAQQPQTLELPDKVAAELRAQAEAIGIACAYE' A
#
# COMPACT_ATOMS: atom_id res chain seq x y z
N MET A 1 15.84 4.81 4.00
CA MET A 1 14.95 3.68 3.65
C MET A 1 13.99 3.54 4.81
N LYS A 2 12.69 3.46 4.53
CA LYS A 2 11.62 3.46 5.53
C LYS A 2 10.67 2.31 5.25
N LYS A 3 10.21 1.65 6.31
CA LYS A 3 9.25 0.55 6.22
C LYS A 3 7.84 1.11 6.37
N LEU A 4 6.99 0.78 5.41
CA LEU A 4 5.57 1.15 5.41
C LEU A 4 4.75 -0.13 5.43
N THR A 5 4.00 -0.33 6.51
CA THR A 5 3.15 -1.50 6.73
C THR A 5 1.69 -1.14 6.47
N PHE A 6 1.01 -1.92 5.63
CA PHE A 6 -0.41 -1.79 5.31
C PHE A 6 -1.19 -2.83 6.11
N HIS A 7 -2.18 -2.42 6.90
CA HIS A 7 -2.85 -3.28 7.88
C HIS A 7 -4.26 -3.71 7.48
N SER A 8 -5.06 -2.75 7.02
CA SER A 8 -6.47 -2.98 6.75
C SER A 8 -6.98 -2.03 5.68
N TRP A 9 -8.13 -2.39 5.13
CA TRP A 9 -8.84 -1.64 4.11
C TRP A 9 -10.25 -1.36 4.60
N GLU A 10 -10.59 -0.08 4.81
CA GLU A 10 -11.97 0.31 5.05
C GLU A 10 -12.74 0.33 3.72
N THR A 11 -13.58 -0.70 3.54
CA THR A 11 -14.64 -0.86 2.54
C THR A 11 -14.55 0.00 1.26
N CYS A 12 -13.96 -0.60 0.23
CA CYS A 12 -14.45 -0.62 -1.14
C CYS A 12 -14.76 0.73 -1.80
N LYS A 13 -13.74 1.42 -2.34
CA LYS A 13 -13.97 2.27 -3.54
C LYS A 13 -12.93 2.19 -4.65
N SER A 14 -11.69 1.71 -4.45
CA SER A 14 -10.72 1.68 -5.58
C SER A 14 -9.54 0.71 -5.41
N GLN A 15 -9.80 -0.60 -5.55
CA GLN A 15 -8.70 -1.59 -5.62
C GLN A 15 -7.68 -1.25 -6.71
N GLU A 16 -8.18 -0.85 -7.87
CA GLU A 16 -7.35 -0.45 -9.01
C GLU A 16 -6.48 0.78 -8.71
N ARG A 17 -6.99 1.80 -7.99
CA ARG A 17 -6.16 2.95 -7.60
C ARG A 17 -5.03 2.53 -6.69
N PHE A 18 -5.29 1.64 -5.73
CA PHE A 18 -4.22 1.18 -4.85
C PHE A 18 -3.19 0.32 -5.61
N ILE A 19 -3.62 -0.52 -6.55
CA ILE A 19 -2.69 -1.24 -7.44
C ILE A 19 -1.80 -0.26 -8.20
N LEU A 20 -2.39 0.80 -8.77
CA LEU A 20 -1.65 1.82 -9.51
C LEU A 20 -0.66 2.56 -8.61
N LEU A 21 -1.04 2.93 -7.38
CA LEU A 21 -0.15 3.55 -6.40
C LEU A 21 1.04 2.65 -6.05
N LEU A 22 0.77 1.38 -5.77
CA LEU A 22 1.80 0.38 -5.48
C LEU A 22 2.75 0.16 -6.66
N CYS A 23 2.26 0.25 -7.89
CA CYS A 23 3.10 0.13 -9.08
C CYS A 23 3.93 1.39 -9.34
N HIS A 24 3.32 2.58 -9.23
CA HIS A 24 3.95 3.84 -9.60
C HIS A 24 4.93 4.33 -8.54
N LEU A 25 4.52 4.32 -7.26
CA LEU A 25 5.34 4.77 -6.14
C LEU A 25 6.09 3.61 -5.49
N GLY A 26 5.41 2.47 -5.27
CA GLY A 26 6.02 1.30 -4.64
C GLY A 26 6.97 0.51 -5.55
N GLY A 27 7.04 0.83 -6.85
CA GLY A 27 7.88 0.12 -7.82
C GLY A 27 7.49 -1.35 -8.03
N LEU A 28 6.27 -1.72 -7.64
CA LEU A 28 5.78 -3.10 -7.74
C LEU A 28 5.29 -3.40 -9.15
N ARG A 29 5.44 -4.65 -9.60
CA ARG A 29 4.70 -5.13 -10.77
C ARG A 29 3.24 -5.37 -10.39
N VAL A 30 2.33 -5.21 -11.35
CA VAL A 30 0.87 -5.38 -11.17
C VAL A 30 0.52 -6.68 -10.44
N ALA A 31 1.15 -7.81 -10.83
CA ALA A 31 0.91 -9.11 -10.18
C ALA A 31 1.26 -9.08 -8.69
N ARG A 32 2.39 -8.47 -8.31
CA ARG A 32 2.83 -8.37 -6.92
C ARG A 32 1.97 -7.39 -6.11
N ALA A 33 1.56 -6.28 -6.71
CA ALA A 33 0.63 -5.34 -6.10
C ALA A 33 -0.73 -5.98 -5.80
N ARG A 34 -1.25 -6.83 -6.72
CA ARG A 34 -2.48 -7.60 -6.50
C ARG A 34 -2.36 -8.58 -5.34
N VAL A 35 -1.26 -9.33 -5.25
CA VAL A 35 -1.02 -10.27 -4.14
C VAL A 35 -0.95 -9.52 -2.81
N LEU A 36 -0.22 -8.40 -2.76
CA LEU A 36 -0.12 -7.56 -1.55
C LEU A 36 -1.51 -7.13 -1.07
N ILE A 37 -2.35 -6.66 -1.99
CA ILE A 37 -3.72 -6.25 -1.69
C ILE A 37 -4.55 -7.41 -1.15
N GLN A 38 -4.45 -8.60 -1.75
CA GLN A 38 -5.16 -9.77 -1.25
C GLN A 38 -4.76 -10.11 0.19
N HIS A 39 -3.49 -9.98 0.53
CA HIS A 39 -3.01 -10.20 1.89
C HIS A 39 -3.57 -9.14 2.87
N VAL A 40 -3.51 -7.86 2.50
CA VAL A 40 -4.07 -6.77 3.33
C VAL A 40 -5.59 -6.96 3.54
N LEU A 41 -6.31 -7.36 2.50
CA LEU A 41 -7.74 -7.70 2.59
C LEU A 41 -8.01 -8.92 3.46
N ALA A 42 -7.08 -9.89 3.48
CA ALA A 42 -7.11 -11.03 4.38
C ALA A 42 -6.60 -10.71 5.80
N GLN A 43 -6.49 -9.42 6.15
CA GLN A 43 -5.97 -8.93 7.44
C GLN A 43 -4.56 -9.44 7.76
N GLN A 44 -3.76 -9.71 6.73
CA GLN A 44 -2.35 -10.04 6.84
C GLN A 44 -1.53 -8.80 6.49
N PRO A 45 -0.97 -8.09 7.48
CA PRO A 45 -0.24 -6.87 7.22
C PRO A 45 0.92 -7.11 6.26
N GLN A 46 1.18 -6.16 5.37
CA GLN A 46 2.26 -6.25 4.39
C GLN A 46 3.17 -5.04 4.50
N THR A 47 4.48 -5.29 4.60
CA THR A 47 5.50 -4.25 4.73
C THR A 47 6.22 -4.05 3.41
N LEU A 48 6.38 -2.79 3.00
CA LEU A 48 7.24 -2.38 1.90
C LEU A 48 8.36 -1.50 2.43
N GLU A 49 9.58 -1.81 2.01
CA GLU A 49 10.74 -0.95 2.26
C GLU A 49 10.96 -0.03 1.06
N LEU A 50 10.90 1.28 1.30
CA LEU A 50 10.89 2.30 0.25
C LEU A 50 11.81 3.46 0.63
N PRO A 51 12.26 4.28 -0.33
CA PRO A 51 12.90 5.56 -0.03
C PRO A 51 11.98 6.46 0.79
N ASP A 52 12.53 7.23 1.74
CA ASP A 52 11.76 8.03 2.71
C ASP A 52 10.70 8.94 2.07
N LYS A 53 11.06 9.64 0.99
CA LYS A 53 10.11 10.52 0.25
C LYS A 53 8.96 9.72 -0.36
N VAL A 54 9.28 8.57 -0.95
CA VAL A 54 8.32 7.67 -1.60
C VAL A 54 7.39 7.04 -0.55
N ALA A 55 7.93 6.63 0.60
CA ALA A 55 7.15 6.08 1.70
C ALA A 55 6.18 7.12 2.29
N ALA A 56 6.58 8.39 2.37
CA ALA A 56 5.72 9.50 2.79
C ALA A 56 4.57 9.73 1.81
N GLU A 57 4.90 9.82 0.52
CA GLU A 57 3.91 10.05 -0.52
C GLU A 57 2.93 8.87 -0.66
N LEU A 58 3.43 7.64 -0.69
CA LEU A 58 2.61 6.44 -0.80
C LEU A 58 1.66 6.31 0.39
N ARG A 59 2.13 6.60 1.61
CA ARG A 59 1.28 6.60 2.81
C ARG A 59 0.14 7.60 2.67
N ALA A 60 0.44 8.86 2.34
CA ALA A 60 -0.57 9.91 2.24
C ALA A 60 -1.65 9.56 1.19
N GLN A 61 -1.24 9.04 0.03
CA GLN A 61 -2.18 8.65 -1.02
C GLN A 61 -2.97 7.38 -0.66
N ALA A 62 -2.36 6.42 0.04
CA ALA A 62 -3.04 5.22 0.51
C ALA A 62 -4.07 5.53 1.62
N GLU A 63 -3.72 6.37 2.60
CA GLU A 63 -4.64 6.84 3.64
C GLU A 63 -5.81 7.63 3.03
N ALA A 64 -5.56 8.46 2.00
CA ALA A 64 -6.61 9.22 1.31
C ALA A 64 -7.66 8.34 0.59
N ILE A 65 -7.33 7.08 0.27
CA ILE A 65 -8.25 6.12 -0.32
C ILE A 65 -8.76 5.07 0.68
N GLY A 66 -8.51 5.27 1.99
CA GLY A 66 -9.03 4.43 3.08
C GLY A 66 -8.18 3.20 3.41
N ILE A 67 -6.88 3.20 3.09
CA ILE A 67 -5.95 2.14 3.53
C ILE A 67 -5.29 2.56 4.85
N ALA A 68 -5.40 1.72 5.87
CA ALA A 68 -4.70 1.91 7.13
C ALA A 68 -3.22 1.51 6.98
N CYS A 69 -2.32 2.47 7.23
CA CYS A 69 -0.89 2.30 7.07
C CYS A 69 -0.14 2.80 8.31
N ALA A 70 0.99 2.17 8.65
CA ALA A 70 1.89 2.63 9.71
C ALA A 70 3.35 2.58 9.25
N TYR A 71 4.17 3.47 9.80
CA TYR A 71 5.62 3.32 9.69
C TYR A 71 6.11 2.32 10.73
N GLU A 72 7.08 1.51 10.33
CA GLU A 72 7.84 0.62 11.21
C GLU A 72 9.27 1.12 11.38
#